data_AF-A0A6L6F6S8-F1
#
_entry.id   AF-A0A6L6F6S8-F1
#
_cell.length_a   1.000
_cell.length_b   1.000
_cell.length_c   1.000
_cell.angle_alpha   90.00
_cell.angle_beta   90.00
_cell.angle_gamma   90.00
#
_symmetry.space_group_name_H-M   'P 1'
#
loop_
_entity.id
_entity.type
_entity.pdbx_description
1 polymer ?
#
loop_
_entity_poly.entity_id
_entity_poly.type
_entity_poly.pdbx_seq_one_letter_code
_entity_poly.pdbx_strand_id
1 'polypeptide(L)'
;MAGNAKPRGAVRKSKKGPSAGTGGNNKRRLEGKGPTPKAEDRPYHAAAKRKKAAERASTKNPAAAKKSAGAPRKYSKGDGLRGEIVAGRNAVLEALRESVPATELLVA
;
A
#
# COMPACT_ATOMS: atom_id res chain seq x y z
N MET A 1 19.55 84.63 5.44
CA MET A 1 18.40 84.56 6.36
C MET A 1 18.09 83.10 6.71
N ALA A 2 18.12 82.74 7.99
CA ALA A 2 17.45 81.53 8.49
C ALA A 2 16.00 81.93 8.85
N GLY A 3 14.99 81.12 8.49
CA GLY A 3 13.65 81.32 9.09
C GLY A 3 12.37 81.14 8.26
N ASN A 4 12.30 80.28 7.23
CA ASN A 4 11.03 80.02 6.52
C ASN A 4 10.45 78.60 6.73
N ALA A 5 10.75 77.94 7.85
CA ALA A 5 10.07 76.70 8.23
C ALA A 5 9.17 76.91 9.46
N LYS A 6 7.85 76.97 9.24
CA LYS A 6 6.87 76.92 10.33
C LYS A 6 7.04 75.61 11.12
N PRO A 7 7.01 75.61 12.46
CA PRO A 7 7.04 74.38 13.23
C PRO A 7 5.79 73.56 12.89
N ARG A 8 5.98 72.40 12.24
CA ARG A 8 4.88 71.46 12.00
C ARG A 8 4.48 70.90 13.36
N GLY A 9 3.28 71.27 13.83
CA GLY A 9 2.69 70.74 15.06
C GLY A 9 2.60 69.21 15.04
N ALA A 10 2.31 68.61 16.19
CA ALA A 10 2.26 67.16 16.36
C ALA A 10 1.38 66.48 15.31
N VAL A 11 1.99 65.81 14.33
CA VAL A 11 1.30 65.03 13.31
C VAL A 11 0.78 63.75 13.98
N ARG A 12 -0.51 63.71 14.29
CA ARG A 12 -1.15 62.47 14.79
C ARG A 12 -1.22 61.45 13.66
N LYS A 13 -0.32 60.46 13.68
CA LYS A 13 -0.44 59.26 12.85
C LYS A 13 -1.63 58.43 13.36
N SER A 14 -2.58 58.11 12.49
CA SER A 14 -3.66 57.19 12.83
C SER A 14 -3.07 55.82 13.20
N LYS A 15 -3.50 55.27 14.34
CA LYS A 15 -3.12 53.91 14.74
C LYS A 15 -3.80 52.93 13.78
N LYS A 16 -3.09 51.87 13.40
CA LYS A 16 -3.67 50.76 12.62
C LYS A 16 -4.94 50.28 13.33
N GLY A 17 -6.07 50.32 12.62
CA GLY A 17 -7.34 49.83 13.14
C GLY A 17 -7.26 48.34 13.50
N PRO A 18 -8.25 47.80 14.24
CA PRO A 18 -8.28 46.39 14.58
C PRO A 18 -8.16 45.55 13.30
N SER A 19 -7.31 44.52 13.33
CA SER A 19 -7.18 43.64 12.18
C SER A 19 -8.53 42.97 11.92
N ALA A 20 -9.05 43.08 10.70
CA ALA A 20 -10.18 42.26 10.26
C ALA A 20 -9.86 40.79 10.59
N GLY A 21 -10.74 40.14 11.35
CA GLY A 21 -10.51 38.80 11.87
C GLY A 21 -10.16 37.81 10.76
N THR A 22 -9.55 36.68 11.12
CA THR A 22 -9.03 35.67 10.19
C THR A 22 -10.11 34.91 9.40
N GLY A 23 -11.35 35.41 9.33
CA GLY A 23 -12.51 34.74 8.76
C GLY A 23 -12.33 34.30 7.30
N GLY A 24 -11.40 34.90 6.56
CA GLY A 24 -11.02 34.48 5.20
C GLY A 24 -9.61 33.88 5.07
N ASN A 25 -8.77 33.94 6.12
CA ASN A 25 -7.35 33.59 6.01
C ASN A 25 -7.11 32.08 5.92
N ASN A 26 -8.15 31.26 6.03
CA ASN A 26 -8.07 29.80 5.91
C ASN A 26 -9.34 29.20 5.31
N LYS A 27 -9.84 29.74 4.18
CA LYS A 27 -11.06 29.22 3.50
C LYS A 27 -11.00 27.69 3.30
N ARG A 28 -9.85 27.15 2.89
CA ARG A 28 -9.60 25.70 2.74
C ARG A 28 -9.76 24.87 4.03
N ARG A 29 -9.62 25.48 5.21
CA ARG A 29 -9.85 24.80 6.51
C ARG A 29 -11.31 24.87 6.94
N LEU A 30 -12.04 25.88 6.47
CA LEU A 30 -13.47 26.08 6.72
C LEU A 30 -14.32 25.32 5.71
N GLU A 31 -13.79 25.06 4.52
CA GLU A 31 -14.37 24.18 3.53
C GLU A 31 -14.44 22.75 4.10
N GLY A 32 -15.66 22.21 4.18
CA GLY A 32 -15.88 20.83 4.59
C GLY A 32 -15.10 19.89 3.67
N LYS A 33 -14.26 19.05 4.26
CA LYS A 33 -13.65 17.96 3.49
C LYS A 33 -14.80 17.06 3.02
N GLY A 34 -14.89 16.83 1.71
CA GLY A 34 -15.93 16.03 1.10
C GLY A 34 -16.11 14.67 1.78
N PRO A 35 -17.21 13.96 1.50
CA PRO A 35 -17.52 12.70 2.16
C PRO A 35 -16.32 11.76 2.07
N THR A 36 -15.99 11.11 3.20
CA THR A 36 -14.90 10.12 3.22
C THR A 36 -15.17 9.08 2.12
N PRO A 37 -14.22 8.81 1.20
CA PRO A 37 -14.44 7.90 0.07
C PRO A 37 -15.03 6.55 0.51
N LYS A 38 -15.69 5.79 -0.37
CA LYS A 38 -16.22 4.47 0.01
C LYS A 38 -15.07 3.58 0.51
N ALA A 39 -15.34 2.66 1.44
CA ALA A 39 -14.35 1.75 2.02
C ALA A 39 -13.51 0.97 0.98
N GLU A 40 -14.09 0.73 -0.21
CA GLU A 40 -13.47 0.07 -1.35
C GLU A 40 -12.43 0.95 -2.07
N ASP A 41 -12.59 2.27 -2.03
CA ASP A 41 -11.78 3.23 -2.81
C ASP A 41 -10.75 3.96 -1.93
N ARG A 42 -10.78 3.74 -0.61
CA ARG A 42 -9.80 4.26 0.34
C ARG A 42 -8.46 3.51 0.20
N PRO A 43 -7.35 4.18 -0.17
CA PRO A 43 -6.03 3.57 -0.13
C PRO A 43 -5.72 3.00 1.25
N TYR A 44 -5.18 1.79 1.30
CA TYR A 44 -4.83 1.04 2.53
C TYR A 44 -6.00 0.51 3.39
N HIS A 45 -7.26 0.73 3.02
CA HIS A 45 -8.39 0.13 3.72
C HIS A 45 -8.53 -1.37 3.43
N ALA A 46 -9.04 -2.15 4.40
CA ALA A 46 -9.17 -3.61 4.26
C ALA A 46 -10.07 -4.00 3.08
N ALA A 47 -11.16 -3.28 2.84
CA ALA A 47 -12.05 -3.53 1.72
C ALA A 47 -11.39 -3.24 0.35
N ALA A 48 -10.58 -2.18 0.24
CA ALA A 48 -9.78 -1.91 -0.96
C ALA A 48 -8.77 -3.04 -1.25
N LYS A 49 -8.11 -3.56 -0.20
CA LYS A 49 -7.22 -4.73 -0.33
C LYS A 49 -7.97 -5.98 -0.79
N ARG A 50 -9.17 -6.22 -0.25
CA ARG A 50 -10.03 -7.36 -0.64
C ARG A 50 -10.52 -7.26 -2.08
N LYS A 51 -10.98 -6.08 -2.52
CA LYS A 51 -11.40 -5.83 -3.91
C LYS A 51 -10.25 -6.08 -4.90
N LYS A 52 -9.07 -5.52 -4.62
CA LYS A 52 -7.87 -5.75 -5.44
C LYS A 52 -7.42 -7.22 -5.46
N ALA A 53 -7.61 -7.95 -4.36
CA ALA A 53 -7.33 -9.39 -4.32
C ALA A 53 -8.35 -10.20 -5.13
N ALA A 54 -9.64 -9.85 -5.05
CA ALA A 54 -10.71 -10.49 -5.81
C ALA A 54 -10.56 -10.25 -7.32
N GLU A 55 -10.23 -9.03 -7.75
CA GLU A 55 -9.91 -8.72 -9.16
C GLU A 55 -8.70 -9.53 -9.66
N ARG A 56 -7.64 -9.64 -8.85
CA ARG A 56 -6.49 -10.50 -9.18
C ARG A 56 -6.84 -11.98 -9.26
N ALA A 57 -7.81 -12.44 -8.47
CA ALA A 57 -8.28 -13.82 -8.46
C ALA A 57 -9.22 -14.13 -9.63
N SER A 58 -10.01 -13.16 -10.09
CA SER A 58 -10.89 -13.35 -11.26
C SER A 58 -10.12 -13.33 -12.58
N THR A 59 -9.03 -12.55 -12.68
CA THR A 59 -8.16 -12.55 -13.88
C THR A 59 -7.21 -13.74 -13.95
N LYS A 60 -6.92 -14.40 -12.81
CA LYS A 60 -6.09 -15.61 -12.80
C LYS A 60 -6.99 -16.84 -12.85
N ASN A 61 -6.78 -17.70 -13.86
CA ASN A 61 -7.34 -19.05 -13.87
C ASN A 61 -7.20 -19.69 -12.47
N PRO A 62 -8.26 -20.28 -11.88
CA PRO A 62 -8.21 -20.86 -10.53
C PRO A 62 -7.17 -21.99 -10.39
N ALA A 63 -6.69 -22.52 -11.52
CA ALA A 63 -5.60 -23.47 -11.61
C ALA A 63 -4.18 -22.85 -11.40
N ALA A 64 -4.01 -21.54 -11.57
CA ALA A 64 -2.73 -20.84 -11.43
C ALA A 64 -2.53 -20.24 -10.03
N ALA A 65 -3.62 -19.82 -9.36
CA ALA A 65 -3.56 -19.27 -8.00
C ALA A 65 -3.16 -20.30 -6.94
N LYS A 66 -3.41 -21.60 -7.18
CA LYS A 66 -2.94 -22.69 -6.33
C LYS A 66 -1.47 -23.07 -6.56
N LYS A 67 -0.84 -22.59 -7.64
CA LYS A 67 0.54 -22.99 -8.02
C LYS A 67 1.64 -22.11 -7.45
N SER A 68 1.32 -20.94 -6.90
CA SER A 68 2.35 -19.94 -6.53
C SER A 68 2.63 -19.79 -5.03
N ALA A 69 2.11 -20.67 -4.18
CA ALA A 69 2.47 -20.68 -2.76
C ALA A 69 2.36 -22.10 -2.19
N GLY A 70 3.36 -22.95 -2.49
CA GLY A 70 3.61 -24.17 -1.72
C GLY A 70 2.67 -25.36 -1.93
N ALA A 71 1.75 -25.36 -2.89
CA ALA A 71 0.99 -26.57 -3.19
C ALA A 71 1.91 -27.60 -3.87
N PRO A 72 2.05 -28.83 -3.33
CA PRO A 72 2.81 -29.86 -4.01
C PRO A 72 2.19 -30.08 -5.39
N ARG A 73 3.02 -30.06 -6.44
CA ARG A 73 2.59 -30.50 -7.77
C ARG A 73 1.99 -31.88 -7.57
N LYS A 74 0.68 -32.03 -7.80
CA LYS A 74 0.06 -33.36 -7.85
C LYS A 74 0.69 -34.06 -9.05
N TYR A 75 1.66 -34.91 -8.79
CA TYR A 75 2.22 -35.79 -9.79
C TYR A 75 1.07 -36.62 -10.36
N SER A 76 0.90 -36.55 -11.68
CA SER A 76 -0.21 -37.15 -12.39
C SER A 76 -0.20 -38.67 -12.21
N LYS A 77 -1.37 -39.29 -12.36
CA LYS A 77 -1.71 -40.73 -12.22
C LYS A 77 -0.72 -41.75 -12.84
N GLY A 78 0.29 -41.32 -13.61
CA GLY A 78 1.40 -42.16 -14.11
C GLY A 78 2.65 -42.21 -13.24
N ASP A 79 2.77 -41.39 -12.18
CA ASP A 79 3.93 -41.38 -11.28
C ASP A 79 3.80 -42.41 -10.13
N GLY A 80 2.61 -43.00 -9.96
CA GLY A 80 2.37 -44.07 -9.00
C GLY A 80 3.14 -45.38 -9.28
N LEU A 81 3.81 -45.47 -10.44
CA LEU A 81 4.66 -46.60 -10.82
C LEU A 81 6.12 -46.43 -10.36
N ARG A 82 6.52 -45.25 -9.85
CA ARG A 82 7.91 -44.92 -9.50
C ARG A 82 8.22 -44.96 -8.00
N GLY A 83 7.26 -45.35 -7.17
CA GLY A 83 7.39 -45.43 -5.71
C GLY A 83 6.93 -44.15 -5.00
N GLU A 84 7.37 -43.98 -3.75
CA GLU A 84 7.09 -42.78 -2.95
C GLU A 84 7.89 -41.57 -3.46
N ILE A 85 7.25 -40.40 -3.51
CA ILE A 85 7.86 -39.17 -4.07
C ILE A 85 7.85 -38.07 -3.02
N VAL A 86 9.05 -37.53 -2.73
CA VAL A 86 9.23 -36.36 -1.87
C VAL A 86 9.36 -35.11 -2.75
N ALA A 87 8.58 -34.07 -2.45
CA ALA A 87 8.55 -32.85 -3.24
C ALA A 87 8.69 -31.59 -2.37
N GLY A 88 9.51 -30.63 -2.86
CA GLY A 88 9.79 -29.36 -2.19
C GLY A 88 11.24 -29.24 -1.76
N ARG A 89 11.79 -28.01 -1.78
CA ARG A 89 13.22 -27.75 -1.54
C ARG A 89 13.73 -28.31 -0.21
N ASN A 90 13.02 -28.03 0.89
CA ASN A 90 13.47 -28.41 2.23
C ASN A 90 13.21 -29.90 2.51
N ALA A 91 12.02 -30.40 2.17
CA ALA A 91 11.69 -31.81 2.36
C ALA A 91 12.65 -32.75 1.61
N VAL A 92 13.02 -32.42 0.37
CA VAL A 92 14.01 -33.19 -0.40
C VAL A 92 15.40 -33.10 0.25
N LEU A 93 15.79 -31.92 0.72
CA LEU A 93 17.08 -31.71 1.37
C LEU A 93 17.18 -32.50 2.68
N GLU A 94 16.14 -32.49 3.51
CA GLU A 94 16.07 -33.24 4.77
C GLU A 94 16.18 -34.75 4.52
N ALA A 95 15.40 -35.28 3.57
CA ALA A 95 15.47 -36.69 3.20
C ALA A 95 16.88 -37.12 2.74
N LEU A 96 17.53 -36.29 1.91
CA LEU A 96 18.90 -36.58 1.45
C LEU A 96 19.94 -36.48 2.56
N ARG A 97 19.76 -35.57 3.54
CA ARG A 97 20.66 -35.46 4.71
C ARG A 97 20.53 -36.65 5.65
N GLU A 98 19.32 -37.18 5.80
CA GLU A 98 19.06 -38.39 6.59
C GLU A 98 19.45 -39.69 5.86
N SER A 99 20.06 -39.58 4.67
CA SER A 99 20.49 -40.73 3.85
C SER A 99 19.33 -41.64 3.45
N VAL A 100 18.12 -41.08 3.24
CA VAL A 100 17.00 -41.82 2.67
C VAL A 100 17.40 -42.30 1.26
N PRO A 101 17.30 -43.60 0.93
CA PRO A 101 17.65 -44.11 -0.39
C PRO A 101 16.82 -43.44 -1.48
N ALA A 102 17.50 -42.82 -2.46
CA ALA A 102 16.87 -42.15 -3.59
C ALA A 102 17.27 -42.82 -4.90
N THR A 103 16.30 -43.07 -5.77
CA THR A 103 16.50 -43.72 -7.08
C THR A 103 16.71 -42.72 -8.21
N GLU A 104 15.99 -41.59 -8.19
CA GLU A 104 16.07 -40.53 -9.20
C GLU A 104 15.76 -39.16 -8.59
N LEU A 105 16.36 -38.10 -9.12
CA LEU A 105 16.14 -36.72 -8.70
C LEU A 105 15.74 -35.85 -9.91
N LEU A 106 14.52 -35.31 -9.87
CA LEU A 106 13.94 -34.50 -10.95
C LEU A 106 14.14 -32.99 -10.68
N VAL A 107 14.87 -32.29 -11.55
CA VAL A 107 15.16 -30.85 -11.48
C VAL A 107 14.70 -30.17 -12.77
N ALA A 108 14.22 -28.93 -12.65
CA ALA A 108 13.81 -28.09 -13.78
C ALA A 108 14.87 -27.02 -14.08
#